data_AF-A0A956WHX2-F1
#
_entry.id   AF-A0A956WHX2-F1
#
_cell.length_a   1.000
_cell.length_b   1.000
_cell.length_c   1.000
_cell.angle_alpha   90.00
_cell.angle_beta   90.00
_cell.angle_gamma   90.00
#
_symmetry.space_group_name_H-M   'P 1'
#
loop_
_entity.id
_entity.type
_entity.pdbx_description
1 polymer ?
#
loop_
_entity_poly.entity_id
_entity_poly.type
_entity_poly.pdbx_seq_one_letter_code
_entity_poly.pdbx_strand_id
1 'polypeptide(L)' 'SGGDEADDVDDDPLFDQALAIVRQQGTASASMLQRRLRVGYNRAARLIERMEDEGIIGAADGIRGRPVLLAEDYGT' A
#
# COMPACT_ATOMS: atom_id res chain seq x y z
N SER A 1 -19.62 15.20 -5.60
CA SER A 1 -19.67 13.82 -6.11
C SER A 1 -18.34 13.54 -6.79
N GLY A 2 -17.37 13.00 -6.05
CA GLY A 2 -16.05 12.66 -6.58
C GLY A 2 -16.10 11.23 -7.10
N GLY A 3 -15.79 11.04 -8.39
CA GLY A 3 -15.94 9.78 -9.08
C GLY A 3 -15.13 8.65 -8.45
N ASP A 4 -15.81 7.55 -8.19
CA ASP A 4 -15.22 6.22 -8.19
C ASP A 4 -14.74 5.92 -9.62
N GLU A 5 -13.62 6.55 -9.99
CA GLU A 5 -12.85 6.10 -11.14
C GLU A 5 -12.29 4.73 -10.74
N ALA A 6 -12.73 3.71 -11.47
CA ALA A 6 -12.21 2.35 -11.37
C ALA A 6 -10.77 2.37 -11.89
N ASP A 7 -9.86 2.92 -11.09
CA ASP A 7 -8.42 2.83 -11.26
C ASP A 7 -8.08 1.33 -11.18
N ASP A 8 -7.76 0.75 -12.35
CA ASP A 8 -7.16 -0.57 -12.49
C ASP A 8 -5.95 -0.62 -11.55
N VAL A 9 -5.97 -1.56 -10.61
CA VAL A 9 -5.01 -1.59 -9.49
C VAL A 9 -3.57 -1.74 -9.97
N ASP A 10 -3.39 -2.37 -11.13
CA ASP A 10 -2.13 -2.60 -11.83
C ASP A 10 -1.46 -1.30 -12.31
N ASP A 11 -2.22 -0.23 -12.51
CA ASP A 11 -1.72 1.05 -13.05
C ASP A 11 -2.21 2.27 -12.24
N ASP A 12 -2.47 2.09 -10.93
CA ASP A 12 -2.84 3.22 -10.07
C ASP A 12 -1.68 4.25 -10.04
N PRO A 13 -1.87 5.50 -10.50
CA PRO A 13 -0.82 6.52 -10.60
C PRO A 13 -0.26 6.93 -9.24
N LEU A 14 -0.91 6.55 -8.13
CA LEU A 14 -0.44 6.81 -6.78
C LEU A 14 0.39 5.66 -6.20
N PHE A 15 0.59 4.55 -6.92
CA PHE A 15 1.32 3.40 -6.42
C PHE A 15 2.76 3.74 -6.01
N ASP A 16 3.51 4.44 -6.86
CA ASP A 16 4.87 4.88 -6.53
C ASP A 16 4.93 5.80 -5.31
N GLN A 17 3.94 6.71 -5.20
CA GLN A 17 3.85 7.61 -4.06
C GLN A 17 3.53 6.84 -2.77
N ALA A 18 2.62 5.87 -2.85
CA ALA A 18 2.27 5.00 -1.74
C ALA A 18 3.48 4.18 -1.28
N LEU A 19 4.25 3.63 -2.23
CA LEU A 19 5.47 2.87 -1.98
C LEU A 19 6.51 3.71 -1.22
N ALA A 20 6.73 4.96 -1.65
CA ALA A 20 7.64 5.87 -0.98
C ALA A 20 7.23 6.14 0.48
N ILE A 21 5.93 6.33 0.74
CA ILE A 21 5.40 6.53 2.10
C ILE A 21 5.60 5.28 2.95
N VAL A 22 5.26 4.11 2.41
CA VAL A 22 5.38 2.82 3.10
C VAL A 22 6.84 2.53 3.46
N ARG A 23 7.77 2.71 2.52
CA ARG A 23 9.21 2.56 2.77
C ARG A 23 9.74 3.53 3.82
N GLN A 24 9.29 4.78 3.79
CA GLN A 24 9.68 5.77 4.80
C GLN A 24 9.15 5.41 6.20
N GLN A 25 7.96 4.83 6.28
CA GLN A 25 7.29 4.55 7.55
C GLN A 25 7.68 3.19 8.15
N GLY A 26 8.12 2.23 7.33
CA GLY A 26 8.49 0.86 7.72
C GLY A 26 7.31 -0.07 8.01
N THR A 27 6.08 0.42 7.85
CA THR A 27 4.83 -0.35 7.96
C THR A 27 3.82 0.21 6.97
N ALA A 28 2.81 -0.58 6.61
CA ALA A 28 1.76 -0.21 5.70
C ALA A 28 0.37 -0.48 6.31
N SER A 29 -0.56 0.45 6.08
CA SER A 29 -1.98 0.26 6.37
C SER A 29 -2.85 1.16 5.48
N ALA A 30 -4.04 0.69 5.13
CA ALA A 30 -4.97 1.42 4.27
C ALA A 30 -5.31 2.81 4.86
N SER A 31 -5.60 2.88 6.17
CA SER A 31 -5.90 4.15 6.86
C SER A 31 -4.74 5.14 6.87
N MET A 32 -3.49 4.66 6.82
CA MET A 32 -2.33 5.52 6.68
C MET A 32 -2.30 6.14 5.28
N LEU A 33 -2.37 5.31 4.24
CA LEU A 33 -2.34 5.77 2.85
C LEU A 33 -3.52 6.68 2.52
N GLN A 34 -4.72 6.36 3.01
CA GLN A 34 -5.91 7.21 2.89
C GLN A 34 -5.63 8.66 3.33
N ARG A 35 -5.01 8.84 4.51
CA ARG A 35 -4.71 10.17 5.06
C ARG A 35 -3.55 10.87 4.34
N ARG A 36 -2.53 10.12 3.90
CA ARG A 36 -1.35 10.71 3.27
C ARG A 36 -1.54 11.05 1.80
N LEU A 37 -2.28 10.22 1.07
CA LEU A 37 -2.58 10.41 -0.34
C LEU A 37 -3.89 11.18 -0.58
N ARG A 38 -4.70 11.39 0.47
CA ARG A 38 -6.02 12.04 0.40
C ARG A 38 -6.99 11.33 -0.55
N VAL A 39 -6.97 10.00 -0.52
CA VAL A 39 -7.82 9.12 -1.32
C VAL A 39 -8.93 8.48 -0.48
N GLY A 40 -9.89 7.82 -1.12
CA GLY A 40 -10.87 6.98 -0.44
C GLY A 40 -10.25 5.70 0.14
N TYR A 41 -10.92 5.10 1.14
CA TYR A 41 -10.44 3.89 1.81
C TYR A 41 -10.25 2.71 0.84
N ASN A 42 -11.21 2.48 -0.07
CA ASN A 42 -11.14 1.38 -1.04
C ASN A 42 -9.90 1.46 -1.92
N ARG A 43 -9.56 2.64 -2.44
CA ARG A 43 -8.35 2.85 -3.23
C ARG A 43 -7.10 2.58 -2.40
N ALA A 44 -7.04 3.09 -1.17
CA ALA A 44 -5.94 2.83 -0.26
C ALA A 44 -5.79 1.33 0.09
N ALA A 45 -6.90 0.60 0.25
CA ALA A 45 -6.90 -0.84 0.50
C ALA A 45 -6.34 -1.62 -0.69
N ARG A 46 -6.75 -1.28 -1.93
CA ARG A 46 -6.23 -1.91 -3.15
C ARG A 46 -4.73 -1.70 -3.33
N LEU A 47 -4.21 -0.50 -3.01
CA LEU A 47 -2.76 -0.24 -3.00
C LEU A 47 -2.02 -1.15 -2.01
N ILE A 48 -2.61 -1.43 -0.85
CA ILE A 48 -2.04 -2.33 0.16
C ILE A 48 -2.07 -3.79 -0.30
N GLU A 49 -3.16 -4.23 -0.94
CA GLU A 49 -3.28 -5.57 -1.50
C GLU A 49 -2.22 -5.81 -2.59
N ARG A 50 -2.06 -4.86 -3.52
CA ARG A 50 -1.03 -4.94 -4.55
C ARG A 50 0.39 -4.99 -3.97
N MET A 51 0.70 -4.17 -2.97
CA MET A 51 2.01 -4.23 -2.32
C MET A 51 2.28 -5.58 -1.64
N GLU A 52 1.25 -6.25 -1.12
CA GLU A 52 1.40 -7.60 -0.55
C GLU A 52 1.61 -8.64 -1.65
N ASP A 53 0.88 -8.53 -2.77
CA ASP A 53 1.01 -9.41 -3.93
C ASP A 53 2.40 -9.29 -4.61
N GLU A 54 2.94 -8.07 -4.71
CA GLU A 54 4.31 -7.82 -5.18
C GLU A 54 5.39 -8.18 -4.14
N GLY A 55 5.01 -8.68 -2.95
CA GLY A 55 5.93 -9.05 -1.88
C GLY A 55 6.61 -7.85 -1.19
N ILE A 56 6.10 -6.64 -1.39
CA ILE A 56 6.64 -5.40 -0.81
C ILE A 56 6.40 -5.32 0.70
N ILE A 57 5.26 -5.84 1.13
CA ILE A 57 4.85 -5.86 2.52
C ILE A 57 4.42 -7.26 2.93
N GLY A 58 4.65 -7.60 4.19
CA GLY A 58 4.22 -8.87 4.76
C GLY A 58 2.74 -8.89 5.12
N ALA A 59 2.29 -10.06 5.56
CA ALA A 59 0.93 -10.26 6.06
C ALA A 59 0.60 -9.29 7.21
N ALA A 60 -0.69 -9.02 7.39
CA ALA A 60 -1.16 -8.17 8.47
C ALA A 60 -0.87 -8.82 9.84
N ASP A 61 -0.02 -8.17 10.63
CA ASP A 61 0.14 -8.48 12.05
C ASP A 61 -0.77 -7.52 12.82
N GLY A 62 -1.92 -8.01 13.30
CA GLY A 62 -3.10 -7.24 13.72
C GLY A 62 -2.89 -6.09 14.72
N ILE A 63 -1.71 -5.96 15.31
CA ILE A 63 -1.33 -4.87 16.22
C ILE A 63 -0.42 -3.82 15.54
N ARG A 64 0.39 -4.20 14.55
CA ARG A 64 1.48 -3.37 13.99
C ARG A 64 1.31 -3.00 12.51
N GLY A 65 0.21 -3.42 11.88
CA GLY A 65 0.02 -3.25 10.44
C GLY A 65 0.85 -4.26 9.65
N ARG A 66 1.11 -3.96 8.38
CA ARG A 66 1.88 -4.84 7.49
C ARG A 66 3.34 -4.39 7.46
N PRO A 67 4.32 -5.19 7.90
CA PRO A 67 5.72 -4.79 7.88
C PRO A 67 6.22 -4.65 6.44
N VAL A 68 7.13 -3.71 6.18
CA VAL A 68 7.82 -3.63 4.89
C VAL A 68 8.89 -4.72 4.82
N LEU A 69 8.87 -5.49 3.74
CA LEU A 69 9.87 -6.53 3.48
C LEU A 69 11.10 -5.89 2.84
N LEU A 70 12.28 -6.15 3.41
CA LEU A 70 13.55 -5.63 2.88
C LEU A 70 13.95 -6.44 1.65
N ALA A 71 14.69 -5.84 0.71
CA ALA A 71 15.14 -6.50 -0.52
C ALA A 71 15.84 -7.87 -0.28
N GLU A 72 16.37 -8.06 0.92
CA GLU A 72 17.03 -9.29 1.39
C GLU A 72 16.05 -10.45 1.67
N ASP A 73 14.77 -10.14 1.93
CA ASP A 73 13.71 -11.09 2.25
C ASP A 73 13.03 -11.71 1.00
N TYR A 74 13.34 -11.22 -0.21
CA TYR A 74 12.70 -11.67 -1.47
C TYR A 74 13.32 -12.95 -2.06
N GLY A 75 14.32 -13.54 -1.40
CA GLY A 75 15.04 -14.71 -1.90
C GLY A 75 15.94 -14.38 -3.09
N THR A 76 17.22 -14.75 -2.97
CA THR A 76 18.08 -15.05 -4.13
C THR A 76 17.75 -16.43 -4.67
#